data_AF-A0A5E4QNV8-F1
#
_entry.id   AF-A0A5E4QNV8-F1
#
_cell.length_a   1.000
_cell.length_b   1.000
_cell.length_c   1.000
_cell.angle_alpha   90.00
_cell.angle_beta   90.00
_cell.angle_gamma   90.00
#
_symmetry.space_group_name_H-M   'P 1'
#
loop_
_entity.id
_entity.type
_entity.pdbx_description
1 polymer ?
#
loop_
_entity_poly.entity_id
_entity_poly.type
_entity_poly.pdbx_seq_one_letter_code
_entity_poly.pdbx_strand_id
1 'polypeptide(L)'
;MHNQTKQITENIMLKKLLEENTKLKQSVEKLENLVEKLEEEKKSNNIIIFELKETEKSNRQLTMKIIEELNKIDVDIDHRYINYAKRFGKKETNTEKGRPIVVQLINKWKKIEILQNKKKLNNMYITEDFTKRVLEIRRSLQNQLMEEKAKGNYAIIKFDKLIVKDKESFGKKKRSMPSPNQNDHYKSPNIKNSEKPTSTGRTHLIL
;
A
#
# COMPACT_ATOMS: atom_id res chain seq x y z
N MET A 1 61.69 -24.89 -6.25
CA MET A 1 60.74 -25.00 -7.38
C MET A 1 59.38 -25.55 -6.94
N HIS A 2 59.28 -26.79 -6.42
CA HIS A 2 57.99 -27.42 -6.06
C HIS A 2 57.10 -26.63 -5.07
N ASN A 3 57.70 -25.92 -4.10
CA ASN A 3 56.96 -25.14 -3.11
C ASN A 3 56.37 -23.82 -3.67
N GLN A 4 57.11 -23.17 -4.59
CA GLN A 4 56.64 -21.96 -5.28
C GLN A 4 55.50 -22.28 -6.24
N THR A 5 55.56 -23.42 -6.92
CA THR A 5 54.47 -23.86 -7.81
C THR A 5 53.18 -24.08 -7.02
N LYS A 6 53.21 -24.79 -5.87
CA LYS A 6 52.04 -24.99 -5.00
C LYS A 6 51.42 -23.66 -4.53
N GLN A 7 52.25 -22.72 -4.09
CA GLN A 7 51.80 -21.41 -3.62
C GLN A 7 51.16 -20.56 -4.74
N ILE A 8 51.63 -20.70 -5.98
CA ILE A 8 51.01 -20.06 -7.15
C ILE A 8 49.64 -20.70 -7.45
N THR A 9 49.54 -22.03 -7.40
CA THR A 9 48.27 -22.73 -7.64
C THR A 9 47.21 -22.36 -6.59
N GLU A 10 47.60 -22.30 -5.32
CA GLU A 10 46.72 -21.88 -4.22
C GLU A 10 46.20 -20.46 -4.40
N ASN A 11 47.07 -19.52 -4.79
CA ASN A 11 46.67 -18.14 -5.06
C ASN A 11 45.71 -18.00 -6.25
N ILE A 12 45.91 -18.80 -7.31
CA ILE A 12 44.99 -18.83 -8.45
C ILE A 12 43.61 -19.36 -8.01
N MET A 13 43.59 -20.41 -7.18
CA MET A 13 42.36 -20.99 -6.66
C MET A 13 41.62 -20.02 -5.74
N LEU A 14 42.33 -19.32 -4.86
CA LEU A 14 41.80 -18.27 -3.99
C LEU A 14 41.15 -17.14 -4.79
N LYS A 15 41.80 -16.67 -5.88
CA LYS A 15 41.21 -15.63 -6.74
C LYS A 15 39.92 -16.10 -7.41
N LYS A 16 39.88 -17.34 -7.93
CA LYS A 16 38.66 -17.92 -8.52
C LYS A 16 37.54 -18.03 -7.49
N LEU A 17 37.85 -18.50 -6.28
CA LEU A 17 36.89 -18.58 -5.18
C LEU A 17 36.35 -17.21 -4.78
N LEU A 18 37.21 -16.18 -4.74
CA LEU A 18 36.79 -14.81 -4.42
C LEU A 18 35.84 -14.26 -5.49
N GLU A 19 36.18 -14.46 -6.77
CA GLU A 19 35.34 -14.03 -7.89
C GLU A 19 33.97 -14.74 -7.85
N GLU A 20 33.95 -16.05 -7.64
CA GLU A 20 32.71 -16.81 -7.49
C GLU A 20 31.89 -16.34 -6.29
N ASN A 21 32.51 -16.11 -5.13
CA ASN A 21 31.85 -15.60 -3.94
C ASN A 21 31.23 -14.20 -4.19
N THR A 22 31.90 -13.33 -4.94
CA THR A 22 31.33 -12.02 -5.32
C THR A 22 30.10 -12.16 -6.22
N LYS A 23 30.13 -13.06 -7.21
CA LYS A 23 28.98 -13.35 -8.08
C LYS A 23 27.82 -13.97 -7.30
N LEU A 24 28.10 -14.85 -6.35
CA LEU A 24 27.10 -15.44 -5.47
C LEU A 24 26.44 -14.37 -4.60
N LYS A 25 27.22 -13.49 -3.94
CA LYS A 25 26.67 -12.39 -3.13
C LYS A 25 25.75 -11.47 -3.94
N GLN A 26 26.17 -11.09 -5.14
CA GLN A 26 25.33 -10.29 -6.05
C GLN A 26 24.04 -11.02 -6.45
N SER A 27 24.10 -12.33 -6.63
CA SER A 27 22.92 -13.14 -6.99
C SER A 27 21.96 -13.27 -5.81
N VAL A 28 22.48 -13.48 -4.60
CA VAL A 28 21.70 -13.50 -3.35
C VAL A 28 21.00 -12.17 -3.15
N GLU A 29 21.71 -11.05 -3.28
CA GLU A 29 21.13 -9.70 -3.15
C GLU A 29 20.00 -9.47 -4.18
N LYS A 30 20.18 -9.90 -5.43
CA LYS A 30 19.12 -9.82 -6.45
C LYS A 30 17.90 -10.64 -6.06
N LEU A 31 18.09 -11.86 -5.57
CA LEU A 31 17.01 -12.75 -5.16
C LEU A 31 16.27 -12.18 -3.95
N GLU A 32 16.97 -11.67 -2.95
CA GLU A 32 16.38 -11.04 -1.77
C GLU A 32 15.49 -9.84 -2.17
N ASN A 33 15.99 -8.99 -3.07
CA ASN A 33 15.23 -7.85 -3.58
C ASN A 33 13.97 -8.28 -4.39
N LEU A 34 14.05 -9.39 -5.14
CA LEU A 34 12.90 -9.92 -5.86
C LEU A 34 11.86 -10.52 -4.92
N VAL A 35 12.29 -11.29 -3.92
CA VAL A 35 11.41 -11.86 -2.90
C VAL A 35 10.67 -10.75 -2.16
N GLU A 36 11.36 -9.69 -1.74
CA GLU A 36 10.73 -8.55 -1.07
C GLU A 36 9.65 -7.90 -1.95
N LYS A 37 9.93 -7.65 -3.23
CA LYS A 37 8.94 -7.08 -4.17
C LYS A 37 7.70 -7.96 -4.33
N LEU A 38 7.90 -9.28 -4.45
CA LEU A 38 6.79 -10.23 -4.57
C LEU A 38 5.94 -10.27 -3.29
N GLU A 39 6.57 -10.20 -2.11
CA GLU A 39 5.86 -10.12 -0.85
C GLU A 39 5.06 -8.82 -0.72
N GLU A 40 5.64 -7.68 -1.09
CA GLU A 40 4.97 -6.38 -1.12
C GLU A 40 3.76 -6.38 -2.05
N GLU A 41 3.90 -6.91 -3.26
CA GLU A 41 2.81 -7.03 -4.23
C GLU A 41 1.68 -7.93 -3.69
N LYS A 42 2.03 -9.08 -3.11
CA LYS A 42 1.06 -10.01 -2.50
C LYS A 42 0.31 -9.39 -1.33
N LYS A 43 0.94 -8.49 -0.57
CA LYS A 43 0.38 -7.79 0.59
C LYS A 43 -0.24 -6.43 0.25
N SER A 44 -0.08 -5.96 -0.99
CA SER A 44 -0.45 -4.60 -1.41
C SER A 44 -1.92 -4.25 -1.14
N ASN A 45 -2.82 -5.22 -1.29
CA ASN A 45 -4.26 -5.08 -1.06
C ASN A 45 -4.74 -5.66 0.28
N ASN A 46 -3.81 -6.06 1.14
CA ASN A 46 -4.14 -6.61 2.45
C ASN A 46 -4.31 -5.49 3.49
N ILE A 47 -5.23 -5.74 4.42
CA ILE A 47 -5.37 -5.00 5.67
C ILE A 47 -5.30 -5.99 6.84
N ILE A 48 -4.86 -5.50 7.99
CA ILE A 48 -4.87 -6.23 9.24
C ILE A 48 -5.87 -5.57 10.18
N ILE A 49 -6.75 -6.39 10.74
CA ILE A 49 -7.76 -5.99 11.70
C ILE A 49 -7.38 -6.57 13.07
N PHE A 50 -7.34 -5.71 14.08
CA PHE A 50 -7.07 -6.06 15.46
C PHE A 50 -8.31 -5.81 16.34
N GLU A 51 -8.36 -6.49 17.47
CA GLU A 51 -9.34 -6.27 18.55
C GLU A 51 -10.79 -6.66 18.22
N LEU A 52 -11.02 -7.36 17.10
CA LEU A 52 -12.33 -7.93 16.79
C LEU A 52 -12.56 -9.23 17.57
N LYS A 53 -13.54 -9.22 18.50
CA LYS A 53 -13.93 -10.39 19.34
C LYS A 53 -14.17 -11.65 18.50
N GLU A 54 -13.65 -12.79 18.97
CA GLU A 54 -13.85 -14.12 18.34
C GLU A 54 -15.21 -14.69 18.73
N THR A 55 -16.21 -14.51 17.86
CA THR A 55 -17.58 -15.03 18.07
C THR A 55 -18.05 -15.89 16.91
N GLU A 56 -17.31 -15.88 15.80
CA GLU A 56 -17.61 -16.62 14.60
C GLU A 56 -17.26 -18.11 14.73
N LYS A 57 -18.05 -18.95 14.06
CA LYS A 57 -17.84 -20.40 13.95
C LYS A 57 -17.30 -20.81 12.58
N SER A 58 -17.37 -19.93 11.58
CA SER A 58 -16.92 -20.18 10.22
C SER A 58 -16.30 -18.95 9.56
N ASN A 59 -15.49 -19.17 8.53
CA ASN A 59 -14.90 -18.08 7.75
C ASN A 59 -15.97 -17.20 7.09
N ARG A 60 -17.12 -17.77 6.70
CA ARG A 60 -18.24 -16.99 6.15
C ARG A 60 -18.78 -15.99 7.18
N GLN A 61 -18.98 -16.44 8.43
CA GLN A 61 -19.43 -15.57 9.51
C GLN A 61 -18.39 -14.49 9.84
N LEU A 62 -17.10 -14.82 9.77
CA LEU A 62 -16.02 -13.84 9.93
C LEU A 62 -16.15 -12.73 8.88
N THR A 63 -16.28 -13.09 7.60
CA THR A 63 -16.39 -12.13 6.50
C THR A 63 -17.62 -11.25 6.64
N MET A 64 -18.78 -11.81 6.99
CA MET A 64 -19.99 -11.02 7.21
C MET A 64 -19.82 -10.02 8.36
N LYS A 65 -19.22 -10.45 9.48
CA LYS A 65 -18.95 -9.57 10.62
C LYS A 65 -18.01 -8.42 10.25
N ILE A 66 -16.99 -8.69 9.44
CA ILE A 66 -16.07 -7.64 8.94
C ILE A 66 -16.81 -6.64 8.07
N ILE A 67 -17.66 -7.11 7.16
CA ILE A 67 -18.48 -6.25 6.30
C ILE A 67 -19.41 -5.36 7.14
N GLU A 68 -20.09 -5.93 8.14
CA GLU A 68 -20.94 -5.18 9.05
C GLU A 68 -20.19 -4.07 9.79
N GLU A 69 -18.99 -4.35 10.32
CA GLU A 69 -18.19 -3.32 11.01
C GLU A 69 -17.64 -2.25 10.05
N LEU A 70 -17.30 -2.61 8.82
CA LEU A 70 -16.79 -1.65 7.83
C LEU A 70 -17.91 -0.77 7.24
N ASN A 71 -19.11 -1.30 7.07
CA ASN A 71 -20.25 -0.50 6.60
C ASN A 71 -20.66 0.58 7.62
N LYS A 72 -20.39 0.39 8.93
CA LYS A 72 -20.64 1.40 9.97
C LYS A 72 -19.79 2.67 9.84
N ILE A 73 -18.70 2.64 9.06
CA ILE A 73 -17.78 3.78 8.91
C ILE A 73 -17.89 4.48 7.55
N ASP A 74 -19.07 4.41 6.94
CA ASP A 74 -19.38 4.98 5.62
C ASP A 74 -18.48 4.42 4.49
N VAL A 75 -18.12 3.14 4.59
CA VAL A 75 -17.42 2.42 3.52
C VAL A 75 -18.39 1.42 2.96
N ASP A 76 -18.88 1.64 1.73
CA ASP A 76 -19.73 0.68 1.04
C ASP A 76 -18.90 -0.55 0.66
N ILE A 77 -19.09 -1.64 1.39
CA ILE A 77 -18.39 -2.90 1.15
C ILE A 77 -19.35 -4.08 1.20
N ASP A 78 -19.08 -5.01 0.30
CA ASP A 78 -19.79 -6.27 0.12
C ASP A 78 -18.78 -7.41 -0.01
N HIS A 79 -19.25 -8.66 0.12
CA HIS A 79 -18.44 -9.87 0.02
C HIS A 79 -17.62 -9.94 -1.28
N ARG A 80 -18.14 -9.37 -2.37
CA ARG A 80 -17.46 -9.27 -3.68
C ARG A 80 -16.16 -8.47 -3.68
N TYR A 81 -15.91 -7.65 -2.66
CA TYR A 81 -14.66 -6.90 -2.55
C TYR A 81 -13.58 -7.62 -1.72
N ILE A 82 -13.95 -8.71 -1.05
CA ILE A 82 -13.07 -9.48 -0.17
C ILE A 82 -12.70 -10.78 -0.90
N ASN A 83 -11.41 -10.98 -1.15
CA ASN A 83 -10.91 -12.23 -1.69
C ASN A 83 -10.90 -13.33 -0.61
N TYR A 84 -10.32 -13.02 0.55
CA TYR A 84 -10.41 -13.89 1.72
C TYR A 84 -10.22 -13.09 3.01
N ALA A 85 -10.71 -13.66 4.11
CA ALA A 85 -10.45 -13.19 5.46
C ALA A 85 -10.09 -14.39 6.34
N LYS A 86 -9.02 -14.26 7.14
CA LYS A 86 -8.61 -15.31 8.08
C LYS A 86 -7.98 -14.74 9.34
N ARG A 87 -8.26 -15.36 10.48
CA ARG A 87 -7.48 -15.12 11.70
C ARG A 87 -6.12 -15.78 11.61
N PHE A 88 -5.11 -15.14 12.17
CA PHE A 88 -3.78 -15.72 12.28
C PHE A 88 -3.29 -15.74 13.74
N GLY A 89 -2.44 -16.70 14.05
CA GLY A 89 -1.98 -16.96 15.42
C GLY A 89 -2.75 -18.09 16.12
N LYS A 90 -2.20 -18.53 17.26
CA LYS A 90 -2.79 -19.55 18.12
C LYS A 90 -3.96 -18.95 18.90
N LYS A 91 -5.06 -19.70 19.01
CA LYS A 91 -6.21 -19.29 19.83
C LYS A 91 -5.78 -19.34 21.28
N GLU A 92 -5.82 -18.20 21.94
CA GLU A 92 -5.49 -18.09 23.36
C GLU A 92 -6.81 -18.02 24.13
N THR A 93 -6.96 -18.87 25.15
CA THR A 93 -8.20 -19.00 25.93
C THR A 93 -8.37 -17.88 26.94
N ASN A 94 -7.28 -17.20 27.30
CA ASN A 94 -7.24 -16.23 28.42
C ASN A 94 -7.22 -14.77 27.97
N THR A 95 -7.30 -14.48 26.67
CA THR A 95 -7.30 -13.11 26.16
C THR A 95 -8.69 -12.72 25.67
N GLU A 96 -9.25 -11.65 26.26
CA GLU A 96 -10.46 -11.01 25.72
C GLU A 96 -10.23 -10.41 24.32
N LYS A 97 -8.97 -10.18 23.97
CA LYS A 97 -8.54 -9.66 22.67
C LYS A 97 -8.54 -10.80 21.65
N GLY A 98 -9.45 -10.72 20.69
CA GLY A 98 -9.49 -11.67 19.58
C GLY A 98 -8.24 -11.61 18.70
N ARG A 99 -7.88 -12.73 18.08
CA ARG A 99 -6.70 -12.81 17.20
C ARG A 99 -6.79 -11.83 16.04
N PRO A 100 -5.66 -11.27 15.59
CA PRO A 100 -5.62 -10.44 14.40
C PRO A 100 -6.15 -11.18 13.15
N ILE A 101 -6.79 -10.44 12.26
CA ILE A 101 -7.37 -10.95 11.02
C ILE A 101 -6.62 -10.31 9.86
N VAL A 102 -6.16 -11.14 8.91
CA VAL A 102 -5.75 -10.67 7.58
C VAL A 102 -6.97 -10.70 6.68
N VAL A 103 -7.25 -9.57 6.03
CA VAL A 103 -8.26 -9.46 4.98
C VAL A 103 -7.55 -9.06 3.69
N GLN A 104 -7.68 -9.89 2.67
CA GLN A 104 -7.24 -9.53 1.33
C GLN A 104 -8.41 -8.97 0.54
N LEU A 105 -8.25 -7.73 0.08
CA LEU A 105 -9.22 -7.07 -0.78
C LEU A 105 -8.86 -7.31 -2.24
N ILE A 106 -9.86 -7.28 -3.11
CA ILE A 106 -9.65 -7.40 -4.55
C ILE A 106 -9.08 -6.09 -5.10
N ASN A 107 -9.60 -4.95 -4.63
CA ASN A 107 -9.27 -3.63 -5.15
C ASN A 107 -8.50 -2.77 -4.14
N LYS A 108 -7.39 -2.17 -4.58
CA LYS A 108 -6.60 -1.21 -3.81
C LYS A 108 -7.39 0.05 -3.42
N TRP A 109 -8.31 0.50 -4.26
CA TRP A 109 -9.19 1.64 -3.99
C TRP A 109 -10.01 1.44 -2.71
N LYS A 110 -10.59 0.24 -2.55
CA LYS A 110 -11.37 -0.10 -1.36
C LYS A 110 -10.49 -0.17 -0.11
N LYS A 111 -9.24 -0.66 -0.24
CA LYS A 111 -8.24 -0.59 0.85
C LYS A 111 -8.01 0.86 1.29
N ILE A 112 -7.80 1.78 0.34
CA ILE A 112 -7.54 3.19 0.65
C ILE A 112 -8.75 3.83 1.36
N GLU A 113 -9.96 3.56 0.87
CA GLU A 113 -11.21 4.04 1.45
C GLU A 113 -11.38 3.59 2.91
N ILE A 114 -11.15 2.30 3.19
CA ILE A 114 -11.16 1.74 4.55
C ILE A 114 -10.12 2.44 5.43
N LEU A 115 -8.89 2.62 4.94
CA LEU A 115 -7.81 3.23 5.72
C LEU A 115 -8.02 4.71 6.02
N GLN A 116 -8.78 5.43 5.18
CA GLN A 116 -9.16 6.82 5.40
C GLN A 116 -10.23 6.94 6.48
N ASN A 117 -11.24 6.06 6.45
CA ASN A 117 -12.37 6.08 7.37
C ASN A 117 -12.13 5.33 8.69
N LYS A 118 -11.04 4.57 8.83
CA LYS A 118 -10.75 3.75 10.01
C LYS A 118 -10.74 4.48 11.36
N LYS A 119 -10.56 5.81 11.37
CA LYS A 119 -10.62 6.62 12.60
C LYS A 119 -12.01 6.68 13.22
N LYS A 120 -13.06 6.34 12.46
CA LYS A 120 -14.45 6.26 12.92
C LYS A 120 -14.76 4.94 13.65
N LEU A 121 -13.81 3.99 13.68
CA LEU A 121 -13.98 2.72 14.39
C LEU A 121 -13.73 2.90 15.88
N ASN A 122 -14.64 2.36 16.70
CA ASN A 122 -14.54 2.45 18.17
C ASN A 122 -13.94 1.19 18.80
N ASN A 123 -14.29 0.00 18.29
CA ASN A 123 -13.96 -1.29 18.92
C ASN A 123 -12.94 -2.12 18.12
N MET A 124 -12.30 -1.51 17.13
CA MET A 124 -11.48 -2.21 16.15
C MET A 124 -10.39 -1.31 15.61
N TYR A 125 -9.20 -1.87 15.45
CA TYR A 125 -8.05 -1.15 14.90
C TYR A 125 -7.61 -1.76 13.57
N ILE A 126 -7.43 -0.92 12.55
CA ILE A 126 -7.03 -1.35 11.20
C ILE A 126 -5.67 -0.78 10.81
N THR A 127 -4.79 -1.65 10.31
CA THR A 127 -3.52 -1.26 9.69
C THR A 127 -3.35 -1.87 8.31
N GLU A 128 -2.34 -1.40 7.61
CA GLU A 128 -1.82 -2.09 6.45
C GLU A 128 -1.05 -3.34 6.86
N ASP A 129 -1.00 -4.33 5.96
CA ASP A 129 -0.13 -5.49 6.06
C ASP A 129 1.20 -5.16 5.37
N PHE A 130 2.27 -4.99 6.17
CA PHE A 130 3.61 -4.70 5.65
C PHE A 130 4.49 -5.95 5.70
N THR A 131 5.55 -5.97 4.89
CA THR A 131 6.60 -6.98 4.97
C THR A 131 7.38 -6.87 6.27
N LYS A 132 8.09 -7.94 6.64
CA LYS A 132 8.88 -7.98 7.87
C LYS A 132 9.93 -6.87 7.90
N ARG A 133 10.61 -6.65 6.78
CA ARG A 133 11.61 -5.58 6.61
C ARG A 133 11.03 -4.20 6.90
N VAL A 134 9.88 -3.88 6.31
CA VAL A 134 9.21 -2.58 6.54
C VAL A 134 8.75 -2.46 8.00
N LEU A 135 8.25 -3.53 8.62
CA LEU A 135 7.87 -3.50 10.04
C LEU A 135 9.06 -3.24 10.97
N GLU A 136 10.23 -3.81 10.67
CA GLU A 136 11.47 -3.58 11.43
C GLU A 136 11.95 -2.13 11.30
N ILE A 137 11.95 -1.56 10.08
CA ILE A 137 12.28 -0.14 9.85
C ILE A 137 11.29 0.76 10.59
N ARG A 138 9.99 0.46 10.53
CA ARG A 138 8.97 1.25 11.25
C ARG A 138 9.18 1.21 12.76
N ARG A 139 9.63 0.08 13.30
CA ARG A 139 9.95 -0.07 14.73
C ARG A 139 11.16 0.78 15.12
N SER A 140 12.21 0.83 14.31
CA SER A 140 13.39 1.66 14.61
C SER A 140 13.09 3.15 14.51
N LEU A 141 12.22 3.57 13.57
CA LEU A 141 11.78 4.97 13.41
C LEU A 141 10.87 5.46 14.55
N GLN A 142 10.34 4.58 15.39
CA GLN A 142 9.36 4.95 16.43
C GLN A 142 9.96 5.89 17.48
N ASN A 143 11.23 5.71 17.86
CA ASN A 143 11.89 6.58 18.83
C ASN A 143 12.06 8.00 18.28
N GLN A 144 12.57 8.12 17.05
CA GLN A 144 12.72 9.41 16.36
C GLN A 144 11.38 10.12 16.16
N LEU A 145 10.31 9.37 15.83
CA LEU A 145 8.96 9.92 15.73
C LEU A 145 8.51 10.58 17.03
N MET A 146 8.79 9.95 18.18
CA MET A 146 8.40 10.48 19.49
C MET A 146 9.22 11.71 19.86
N GLU A 147 10.53 11.71 19.59
CA GLU A 147 11.41 12.87 19.80
C GLU A 147 10.97 14.08 18.98
N GLU A 148 10.68 13.91 17.69
CA GLU A 148 10.22 15.01 16.82
C GLU A 148 8.86 15.57 17.25
N LYS A 149 7.95 14.70 17.70
CA LYS A 149 6.68 15.15 18.30
C LYS A 149 6.89 15.90 19.61
N ALA A 150 7.85 15.50 20.44
CA ALA A 150 8.18 16.19 21.69
C ALA A 150 8.78 17.58 21.45
N LYS A 151 9.57 17.75 20.38
CA LYS A 151 10.02 19.07 19.88
C LYS A 151 8.87 19.93 19.34
N GLY A 152 7.70 19.32 19.13
CA GLY A 152 6.49 19.95 18.60
C GLY A 152 6.42 20.00 17.08
N ASN A 153 7.32 19.29 16.38
CA ASN A 153 7.22 19.12 14.93
C ASN A 153 6.08 18.16 14.60
N TYR A 154 5.49 18.30 13.42
CA TYR A 154 4.58 17.29 12.92
C TYR A 154 5.39 16.17 12.30
N ALA A 155 5.33 14.99 12.91
CA ALA A 155 6.02 13.81 12.41
C ALA A 155 5.03 12.65 12.23
N ILE A 156 5.14 11.96 11.08
CA ILE A 156 4.37 10.76 10.74
C ILE A 156 5.25 9.73 10.05
N ILE A 157 4.99 8.44 10.28
CA ILE A 157 5.67 7.35 9.54
C ILE A 157 4.78 6.88 8.40
N LYS A 158 5.23 7.08 7.16
CA LYS A 158 4.56 6.61 5.94
C LYS A 158 5.43 5.53 5.28
N PHE A 159 4.88 4.33 5.15
CA PHE A 159 5.62 3.15 4.67
C PHE A 159 6.89 2.92 5.52
N ASP A 160 8.08 3.02 4.92
CA ASP A 160 9.41 2.86 5.53
C ASP A 160 10.10 4.18 5.90
N LYS A 161 9.38 5.32 5.83
CA LYS A 161 9.97 6.66 6.00
C LYS A 161 9.30 7.47 7.10
N LEU A 162 10.11 8.23 7.83
CA LEU A 162 9.68 9.28 8.74
C LEU A 162 9.55 10.59 7.96
N ILE A 163 8.35 11.19 7.98
CA ILE A 163 8.07 12.49 7.37
C ILE A 163 7.93 13.50 8.51
N VAL A 164 8.86 14.43 8.59
CA VAL A 164 8.87 15.55 9.54
C VAL A 164 8.53 16.82 8.78
N LYS A 165 7.69 17.65 9.38
CA LYS A 165 7.37 18.99 8.91
C LYS A 165 7.47 19.96 10.09
N ASP A 166 8.18 21.05 9.87
CA ASP A 166 8.39 22.06 10.90
C ASP A 166 7.12 22.89 11.13
N LYS A 167 6.92 23.38 12.36
CA LYS A 167 5.74 24.19 12.74
C LYS A 167 5.47 25.35 11.78
N GLU A 168 6.52 26.02 11.29
CA GLU A 168 6.41 27.18 10.40
C GLU A 168 5.82 26.82 9.02
N SER A 169 6.02 25.59 8.57
CA SER A 169 5.52 25.10 7.27
C SER A 169 4.01 24.76 7.30
N PHE A 170 3.42 24.54 8.48
CA PHE A 170 1.98 24.25 8.64
C PHE A 170 1.09 25.47 8.44
N GLY A 171 1.61 26.68 8.68
CA GLY A 171 0.84 27.93 8.63
C GLY A 171 0.73 28.55 7.24
N LYS A 172 1.51 28.11 6.25
CA LYS A 172 1.43 28.64 4.88
C LYS A 172 0.21 28.02 4.20
N LYS A 173 -0.92 28.75 4.32
CA LYS A 173 -2.21 28.50 3.68
C LYS A 173 -2.05 27.85 2.31
N LYS A 174 -2.89 26.83 2.04
CA LYS A 174 -3.23 26.38 0.69
C LYS A 174 -3.27 27.62 -0.21
N ARG A 175 -2.52 27.61 -1.32
CA ARG A 175 -2.65 28.64 -2.35
C ARG A 175 -4.15 28.83 -2.58
N SER A 176 -4.67 30.02 -2.29
CA SER A 176 -6.04 30.37 -2.63
C SER A 176 -6.15 30.22 -4.13
N MET A 177 -6.93 29.25 -4.59
CA MET A 177 -7.38 29.24 -5.97
C MET A 177 -8.09 30.58 -6.20
N PRO A 178 -7.75 31.35 -7.24
CA PRO A 178 -8.57 32.49 -7.61
C PRO A 178 -9.99 31.96 -7.83
N SER A 179 -10.98 32.58 -7.19
CA SER A 179 -12.37 32.25 -7.47
C SER A 179 -12.62 32.46 -8.97
N PRO A 180 -13.35 31.56 -9.66
CA PRO A 180 -13.72 31.76 -11.04
C PRO A 180 -14.42 33.12 -11.17
N ASN A 181 -13.82 34.03 -11.93
CA ASN A 181 -14.40 35.34 -12.16
C ASN A 181 -15.65 35.13 -13.02
N GLN A 182 -16.82 35.57 -12.55
CA GLN A 182 -18.12 35.32 -13.23
C GLN A 182 -18.27 36.07 -14.57
N ASN A 183 -17.23 36.76 -15.04
CA ASN A 183 -17.28 37.63 -16.21
C ASN A 183 -16.60 37.05 -17.47
N ASP A 184 -16.09 35.82 -17.44
CA ASP A 184 -15.63 35.16 -18.65
C ASP A 184 -16.82 34.56 -19.41
N HIS A 185 -17.55 35.43 -20.12
CA HIS A 185 -18.44 35.00 -21.19
C HIS A 185 -17.62 34.27 -22.25
N TYR A 186 -17.70 32.94 -22.26
CA TYR A 186 -17.30 32.13 -23.40
C TYR A 186 -18.05 32.63 -24.64
N LYS A 187 -17.35 33.36 -25.51
CA LYS A 187 -17.86 33.71 -26.84
C LYS A 187 -17.99 32.40 -27.62
N SER A 188 -19.20 31.87 -27.72
CA SER A 188 -19.53 30.81 -28.66
C SER A 188 -19.25 31.27 -30.09
N PRO A 189 -18.67 30.43 -30.96
CA PRO A 189 -18.48 30.77 -32.37
C PRO A 189 -19.83 30.96 -33.07
N ASN A 190 -19.97 32.08 -33.74
CA ASN A 190 -21.17 32.50 -34.47
C ASN A 190 -21.27 31.70 -35.78
N ILE A 191 -22.20 30.74 -35.87
CA ILE A 191 -22.49 30.01 -37.11
C ILE A 191 -23.55 30.81 -37.87
N LYS A 192 -23.16 31.48 -38.95
CA LYS A 192 -24.07 32.03 -39.97
C LYS A 192 -24.07 31.11 -41.19
N ASN A 193 -25.27 30.82 -41.67
CA ASN A 193 -25.63 29.88 -42.75
C ASN A 193 -25.20 30.30 -44.16
N SER A 194 -24.86 29.32 -44.99
CA SER A 194 -25.03 29.22 -46.47
C SER A 194 -24.29 27.93 -46.88
N GLU A 195 -24.75 26.94 -47.65
CA GLU A 195 -25.77 26.74 -48.67
C GLU A 195 -25.88 25.20 -48.89
N LYS A 196 -27.02 24.70 -49.42
CA LYS A 196 -27.12 23.29 -49.87
C LYS A 196 -26.35 23.10 -51.19
N PRO A 197 -25.79 21.90 -51.43
CA PRO A 197 -26.29 21.16 -52.60
C PRO A 197 -26.43 19.64 -52.43
N THR A 198 -27.53 19.14 -52.99
CA THR A 198 -27.76 17.92 -53.79
C THR A 198 -27.00 16.60 -53.53
N SER A 199 -27.80 15.57 -53.23
CA SER A 199 -27.87 14.25 -53.88
C SER A 199 -26.59 13.63 -54.48
N THR A 200 -26.09 12.54 -53.87
CA THR A 200 -26.00 11.17 -54.46
C THR A 200 -25.21 10.23 -53.53
N GLY A 201 -25.55 8.94 -53.51
CA GLY A 201 -24.61 7.88 -53.09
C GLY A 201 -25.10 6.94 -52.00
N ARG A 202 -25.66 5.80 -52.41
CA ARG A 202 -25.85 4.58 -51.61
C ARG A 202 -24.54 4.09 -50.98
N THR A 203 -24.61 3.48 -49.80
CA THR A 203 -24.09 2.11 -49.57
C THR A 203 -24.67 1.50 -48.28
N HIS A 204 -25.15 0.26 -48.40
CA HIS A 204 -25.55 -0.63 -47.33
C HIS A 204 -24.32 -1.24 -46.64
N LEU A 205 -24.45 -1.55 -45.35
CA LEU A 205 -23.84 -2.66 -44.61
C LEU A 205 -24.89 -3.03 -43.54
N ILE A 206 -25.81 -3.96 -43.81
CA ILE A 206 -25.73 -5.40 -43.51
C ILE A 206 -25.31 -5.67 -42.05
N LEU A 207 -26.21 -6.36 -41.34
CA LEU A 207 -26.12 -6.92 -39.98
C LEU A 207 -24.82 -7.68 -39.71
#